data_AF-A0A4Y2S4U4-F1
#
_entry.id   AF-A0A4Y2S4U4-F1
#
_cell.length_a   1.000
_cell.length_b   1.000
_cell.length_c   1.000
_cell.angle_alpha   90.00
_cell.angle_beta   90.00
_cell.angle_gamma   90.00
#
_symmetry.space_group_name_H-M   'P 1'
#
loop_
_entity.id
_entity.type
_entity.pdbx_description
1 polymer ?
#
loop_
_entity_poly.entity_id
_entity_poly.type
_entity_poly.pdbx_seq_one_letter_code
_entity_poly.pdbx_strand_id
1 'polypeptide(L)'
;MNYRLLTRKTPYKPNSRSGRPRVTDIRSDRCIQRMTAGQKMSVREITGASRLQISKNTVRRIIESAYMIHAKMARRLPLSTLHISKRLQWARNQMSYGDKWMAVRFSDEKNGTSMDLTGI
;
A
#
# COMPACT_ATOMS: atom_id res chain seq x y z
N MET A 1 -32.21 40.01 21.65
CA MET A 1 -31.90 40.18 20.21
C MET A 1 -30.39 40.21 20.04
N ASN A 2 -29.80 39.35 19.20
CA ASN A 2 -28.33 39.17 19.15
C ASN A 2 -27.71 40.13 18.11
N TYR A 3 -27.27 41.30 18.58
CA TYR A 3 -26.89 42.47 17.76
C TYR A 3 -25.78 42.20 16.73
N ARG A 4 -24.95 41.17 16.94
CA ARG A 4 -23.82 40.79 16.05
C ARG A 4 -24.24 40.18 14.71
N LEU A 5 -25.46 39.66 14.61
CA LEU A 5 -25.97 39.05 13.38
C LEU A 5 -26.59 40.09 12.44
N LEU A 6 -27.04 41.23 12.97
CA LEU A 6 -27.82 42.24 12.23
C LEU A 6 -26.95 43.25 11.45
N THR A 7 -25.65 43.35 11.75
CA THR A 7 -24.74 44.31 11.10
C THR A 7 -23.89 43.71 9.98
N ARG A 8 -24.05 42.42 9.68
CA ARG A 8 -23.21 41.71 8.69
C ARG A 8 -23.90 41.67 7.32
N LYS A 9 -23.23 42.22 6.29
CA LYS A 9 -23.66 42.15 4.89
C LYS A 9 -23.51 40.76 4.24
N THR A 10 -22.77 39.84 4.88
CA THR A 10 -22.48 38.49 4.38
C THR A 10 -23.13 37.42 5.28
N PRO A 11 -23.59 36.28 4.73
CA PRO A 11 -24.26 35.24 5.51
C PRO A 11 -23.37 34.71 6.65
N TYR A 12 -23.98 34.44 7.81
CA TYR A 12 -23.28 33.98 9.01
C TYR A 12 -22.71 32.58 8.80
N LYS A 13 -21.37 32.48 8.78
CA LYS A 13 -20.66 31.21 8.85
C LYS A 13 -20.29 30.97 10.32
N PRO A 14 -20.91 29.99 11.01
CA PRO A 14 -20.51 29.68 12.37
C PRO A 14 -19.06 29.19 12.39
N ASN A 15 -18.30 29.66 13.38
CA ASN A 15 -16.96 29.12 13.63
C ASN A 15 -17.07 27.61 13.92
N SER A 16 -16.11 26.83 13.42
CA SER A 16 -16.02 25.41 13.76
C SER A 16 -15.78 25.24 15.26
N ARG A 17 -16.46 24.27 15.86
CA ARG A 17 -16.21 23.88 17.25
C ARG A 17 -14.82 23.22 17.32
N SER A 18 -14.06 23.52 18.38
CA SER A 18 -12.69 23.01 18.58
C SER A 18 -12.60 21.48 18.76
N GLY A 19 -13.72 20.82 19.05
CA GLY A 19 -13.78 19.35 19.16
C GLY A 19 -12.96 18.79 20.34
N ARG A 20 -12.91 17.46 20.45
CA ARG A 20 -12.10 16.77 21.46
C ARG A 20 -10.62 16.82 21.07
N PRO A 21 -9.69 17.16 21.99
CA PRO A 21 -8.26 17.14 21.68
C PRO A 21 -7.79 15.73 21.32
N ARG A 22 -6.80 15.65 20.44
CA ARG A 22 -6.20 14.38 20.04
C ARG A 22 -5.38 13.81 21.18
N VAL A 23 -5.44 12.49 21.34
CA VAL A 23 -4.59 11.75 22.28
C VAL A 23 -3.13 11.70 21.81
N THR A 24 -2.91 11.85 20.50
CA THR A 24 -1.57 11.77 19.89
C THR A 24 -1.02 13.16 19.56
N ASP A 25 0.29 13.32 19.74
CA ASP A 25 1.05 14.50 19.32
C ASP A 25 1.55 14.34 17.87
N ILE A 26 1.86 15.45 17.20
CA ILE A 26 2.40 15.51 15.85
C ILE A 26 3.70 14.67 15.73
N ARG A 27 4.55 14.67 16.76
CA ARG A 27 5.78 13.85 16.75
C ARG A 27 5.47 12.36 16.79
N SER A 28 4.47 11.96 17.58
CA SER A 28 4.06 10.56 17.68
C SER A 28 3.45 10.04 16.39
N ASP A 29 2.59 10.85 15.74
CA ASP A 29 2.02 10.53 14.44
C ASP A 29 3.13 10.29 13.40
N ARG A 30 4.13 11.17 13.37
CA ARG A 30 5.28 11.04 12.45
C ARG A 30 6.12 9.80 12.74
N CYS A 31 6.30 9.44 14.01
CA CYS A 31 7.01 8.21 14.39
C CYS A 31 6.28 6.98 13.84
N ILE A 32 4.96 6.91 14.03
CA ILE A 32 4.10 5.84 13.52
C ILE A 32 4.15 5.77 11.98
N GLN A 33 4.11 6.92 11.31
CA GLN A 33 4.23 6.97 9.84
C GLN A 33 5.57 6.43 9.36
N ARG A 34 6.68 6.79 10.01
CA ARG A 34 8.02 6.27 9.66
C ARG A 34 8.13 4.76 9.86
N MET A 35 7.58 4.24 10.95
CA MET A 35 7.57 2.79 11.20
C MET A 35 6.78 2.06 10.10
N THR A 36 5.62 2.60 9.73
CA THR A 36 4.77 2.06 8.66
C THR A 36 5.47 2.11 7.29
N ALA A 37 6.21 3.19 6.99
CA ALA A 37 6.81 3.39 5.68
C ALA A 37 8.10 2.58 5.50
N GLY A 38 8.90 2.46 6.56
CA GLY A 38 10.21 1.80 6.50
C GLY A 38 10.16 0.28 6.67
N GLN A 39 9.09 -0.26 7.27
CA GLN A 39 8.99 -1.68 7.63
C GLN A 39 7.63 -2.25 7.24
N LYS A 40 7.58 -3.55 6.92
CA LYS A 40 6.33 -4.27 6.65
C LYS A 40 5.66 -4.70 7.95
N MET A 41 5.25 -3.73 8.77
CA MET A 41 4.62 -3.99 10.05
C MET A 41 3.09 -3.96 9.95
N SER A 42 2.43 -4.84 10.68
CA SER A 42 0.99 -4.81 10.89
C SER A 42 0.60 -3.70 11.88
N VAL A 43 -0.67 -3.28 11.84
CA VAL A 43 -1.22 -2.31 12.80
C VAL A 43 -1.03 -2.77 14.25
N ARG A 44 -1.13 -4.08 14.52
CA ARG A 44 -0.93 -4.64 15.87
C ARG A 44 0.51 -4.46 16.34
N GLU A 45 1.48 -4.76 15.48
CA GLU A 45 2.90 -4.60 15.80
C GLU A 45 3.25 -3.13 15.98
N ILE A 46 2.69 -2.25 15.13
CA ILE A 46 2.87 -0.80 15.26
C ILE A 46 2.29 -0.30 16.59
N THR A 47 1.10 -0.75 16.99
CA THR A 47 0.54 -0.40 18.30
C THR A 47 1.43 -0.88 19.45
N GLY A 48 1.93 -2.12 19.38
CA GLY A 48 2.81 -2.67 20.43
C GLY A 48 4.19 -2.01 20.49
N ALA A 49 4.74 -1.63 19.34
CA ALA A 49 6.03 -0.93 19.25
C ALA A 49 5.90 0.58 19.49
N SER A 50 4.71 1.15 19.31
CA SER A 50 4.40 2.50 19.76
C SER A 50 4.40 2.48 21.29
N ARG A 51 5.26 3.28 21.92
CA ARG A 51 5.37 3.40 23.39
C ARG A 51 4.16 4.10 24.03
N LEU A 52 3.01 4.11 23.35
CA LEU A 52 1.85 4.90 23.66
C LEU A 52 0.66 3.96 23.81
N GLN A 53 -0.21 4.20 24.79
CA GLN A 53 -1.45 3.45 24.96
C GLN A 53 -2.50 3.90 23.94
N ILE A 54 -2.32 3.45 22.69
CA ILE A 54 -3.12 3.87 21.53
C ILE A 54 -3.92 2.70 21.00
N SER A 55 -5.18 2.96 20.60
CA SER A 55 -6.02 1.95 19.95
C SER A 55 -5.57 1.66 18.51
N LYS A 56 -5.83 0.44 18.01
CA LYS A 56 -5.58 0.05 16.60
C LYS A 56 -6.23 1.01 15.59
N ASN A 57 -7.41 1.54 15.93
CA ASN A 57 -8.16 2.46 15.07
C ASN A 57 -7.47 3.82 14.94
N THR A 58 -6.82 4.30 16.01
CA THR A 58 -6.06 5.55 15.95
C THR A 58 -4.83 5.40 15.04
N VAL A 59 -4.12 4.27 15.11
CA VAL A 59 -3.01 3.96 14.20
C VAL A 59 -3.49 3.92 12.75
N ARG A 60 -4.62 3.24 12.49
CA ARG A 60 -5.22 3.21 11.15
C ARG A 60 -5.53 4.60 10.62
N ARG A 61 -6.16 5.47 11.44
CA ARG A 61 -6.45 6.86 11.05
C ARG A 61 -5.20 7.67 10.74
N ILE A 62 -4.11 7.46 11.49
CA ILE A 62 -2.83 8.14 11.22
C ILE A 62 -2.26 7.70 9.87
N ILE A 63 -2.29 6.40 9.58
CA ILE A 63 -1.83 5.82 8.30
C ILE A 63 -2.69 6.33 7.14
N GLU A 64 -4.02 6.33 7.29
CA GLU A 64 -4.96 6.85 6.30
C GLU A 64 -4.76 8.35 6.05
N SER A 65 -4.56 9.13 7.12
CA SER A 65 -4.27 10.57 7.00
C SER A 65 -2.93 10.87 6.31
N ALA A 66 -2.03 9.90 6.27
CA ALA A 66 -0.76 9.97 5.56
C ALA A 66 -0.86 9.49 4.10
N TYR A 67 -2.06 9.17 3.61
CA TYR A 67 -2.31 8.60 2.27
C TYR A 67 -1.55 7.29 2.02
N MET A 68 -1.26 6.53 3.09
CA MET A 68 -0.57 5.25 2.99
C MET A 68 -1.59 4.13 2.81
N ILE A 69 -1.68 3.58 1.61
CA ILE A 69 -2.63 2.52 1.27
C ILE A 69 -1.95 1.16 1.39
N HIS A 70 -2.56 0.23 2.13
CA HIS A 70 -2.11 -1.16 2.12
C HIS A 70 -2.50 -1.83 0.80
N ALA A 71 -1.50 -2.30 0.06
CA ALA A 71 -1.69 -3.07 -1.17
C ALA A 71 -0.96 -4.42 -1.08
N LYS A 72 -1.65 -5.49 -1.51
CA LYS A 72 -1.05 -6.82 -1.59
C LYS A 72 -0.05 -6.83 -2.75
N MET A 73 1.21 -7.16 -2.46
CA MET A 73 2.23 -7.28 -3.51
C MET A 73 1.89 -8.47 -4.43
N ALA A 74 2.09 -8.31 -5.73
CA ALA A 74 1.99 -9.42 -6.68
C ALA A 74 2.99 -10.51 -6.31
N ARG A 75 2.55 -11.77 -6.34
CA ARG A 75 3.46 -12.91 -6.14
C ARG A 75 4.48 -12.92 -7.27
N ARG A 76 5.77 -12.86 -6.92
CA ARG A 76 6.89 -12.93 -7.86
C ARG A 76 7.88 -13.95 -7.35
N LEU A 77 8.44 -14.76 -8.25
CA LEU A 77 9.53 -15.66 -7.91
C LEU A 77 10.76 -14.83 -7.50
N PRO A 78 11.46 -15.20 -6.42
CA PRO A 78 12.68 -14.51 -6.02
C PRO A 78 13.73 -14.69 -7.12
N LEU A 79 14.24 -13.58 -7.63
CA LEU A 79 15.32 -13.59 -8.61
C LEU A 79 16.63 -13.27 -7.88
N SER A 80 17.63 -14.12 -8.06
CA SER A 80 19.00 -13.81 -7.67
C SER A 80 19.60 -12.80 -8.65
N THR A 81 20.68 -12.12 -8.24
CA THR A 81 21.43 -11.21 -9.12
C THR A 81 21.87 -11.90 -10.41
N LEU A 82 22.25 -13.19 -10.32
CA LEU A 82 22.60 -14.02 -11.46
C LEU A 82 21.41 -14.27 -12.39
N HIS A 83 20.22 -14.52 -11.85
CA HIS A 83 19.01 -14.67 -12.67
C HIS A 83 18.69 -13.37 -13.42
N ILE A 84 18.84 -12.22 -12.76
CA ILE A 84 18.56 -10.91 -13.35
C ILE A 84 19.54 -10.64 -14.51
N SER A 85 20.83 -10.85 -14.31
CA SER A 85 21.84 -10.60 -15.36
C SER A 85 21.63 -11.51 -16.58
N LYS A 86 21.40 -12.81 -16.39
CA LYS A 86 21.14 -13.76 -17.47
C LYS A 86 19.87 -13.41 -18.24
N ARG A 87 18.77 -13.12 -17.54
CA ARG A 87 17.50 -12.73 -18.17
C ARG A 87 17.62 -11.42 -18.96
N LEU A 88 18.34 -10.44 -18.41
CA LEU A 88 18.57 -9.16 -19.08
C LEU A 88 19.44 -9.31 -20.33
N GLN A 89 20.51 -10.09 -20.24
CA GLN A 89 21.37 -10.39 -21.39
C GLN A 89 20.60 -11.12 -22.48
N TRP A 90 19.82 -12.14 -22.11
CA TRP A 90 18.94 -12.85 -23.05
C TRP A 90 17.95 -11.88 -23.71
N ALA A 91 17.26 -11.04 -22.93
CA ALA A 91 16.30 -10.09 -23.48
C ALA A 91 16.95 -9.13 -24.48
N ARG A 92 18.13 -8.58 -24.17
CA ARG A 92 18.88 -7.70 -25.09
C ARG A 92 19.22 -8.40 -26.41
N ASN A 93 19.70 -9.64 -26.33
CA ASN A 93 20.06 -10.42 -27.52
C ASN A 93 18.84 -10.77 -28.37
N GLN A 94 17.68 -11.00 -27.74
CA GLN A 94 16.45 -11.40 -28.43
C GLN A 94 15.58 -10.23 -28.90
N MET A 95 15.80 -9.00 -28.42
CA MET A 95 15.11 -7.81 -28.94
C MET A 95 15.38 -7.59 -30.44
N SER A 96 16.61 -7.84 -30.90
CA SER A 96 17.01 -7.71 -32.31
C SER A 96 16.84 -9.01 -33.12
N TYR A 97 16.08 -9.99 -32.63
CA TYR A 97 15.99 -11.30 -33.26
C TYR A 97 15.15 -11.29 -34.56
N GLY A 98 14.23 -10.34 -34.69
CA GLY A 98 13.49 -10.06 -35.94
C GLY A 98 12.73 -11.27 -36.49
N ASP A 99 12.80 -11.48 -37.80
CA ASP A 99 12.09 -12.56 -38.51
C ASP A 99 12.46 -13.98 -38.05
N LYS A 100 13.58 -14.13 -37.33
CA LYS A 100 13.99 -15.42 -36.76
C LYS A 100 13.01 -15.91 -35.69
N TRP A 101 12.20 -15.02 -35.10
CA TRP A 101 11.10 -15.40 -34.22
C TRP A 101 10.08 -16.32 -34.90
N MET A 102 9.91 -16.23 -36.22
CA MET A 102 8.95 -17.04 -36.98
C MET A 102 9.29 -18.54 -36.98
N ALA A 103 10.56 -18.88 -36.75
CA ALA A 103 11.01 -20.27 -36.66
C ALA A 103 10.99 -20.83 -35.22
N VAL A 104 10.69 -20.01 -34.21
CA VAL A 104 10.75 -20.43 -32.80
C VAL A 104 9.44 -21.07 -32.37
N ARG A 105 9.52 -22.33 -31.92
CA ARG A 105 8.40 -23.04 -31.28
C ARG A 105 8.65 -23.13 -29.78
N PHE A 106 7.69 -22.69 -28.98
CA PHE A 106 7.74 -22.79 -27.52
C PHE A 106 6.96 -24.00 -27.02
N SER A 107 7.49 -24.68 -26.00
CA SER A 107 6.82 -25.73 -25.23
C SER A 107 7.13 -25.53 -23.75
N ASP A 108 6.14 -25.78 -22.90
CA ASP A 108 6.29 -25.79 -21.44
C ASP A 108 5.45 -26.93 -20.87
N GLU A 109 5.96 -27.61 -19.85
CA GLU A 109 5.25 -28.68 -19.18
C GLU A 109 4.44 -28.10 -18.04
N LYS A 110 3.12 -28.01 -18.22
CA LYS A 110 2.20 -27.69 -17.14
C LYS A 110 1.74 -29.00 -16.50
N ASN A 111 2.11 -29.22 -15.25
CA ASN A 111 1.54 -30.30 -14.44
C ASN A 111 0.06 -29.99 -14.22
N GLY A 112 -0.79 -30.57 -15.07
CA GLY A 112 -2.24 -30.49 -14.92
C GLY A 112 -2.67 -31.40 -13.79
N THR A 113 -3.32 -30.85 -12.78
CA THR A 113 -4.17 -31.64 -11.89
C THR A 113 -5.24 -32.28 -12.80
N SER A 114 -5.13 -33.57 -13.10
CA SER A 114 -6.21 -34.29 -13.76
C SER A 114 -7.38 -34.32 -12.77
N MET A 115 -8.38 -33.47 -12.99
CA MET A 115 -9.69 -33.74 -12.43
C MET A 115 -10.30 -34.81 -13.32
N ASP A 116 -10.25 -36.05 -12.86
CA ASP A 116 -11.03 -37.14 -13.44
C ASP A 116 -12.51 -36.78 -13.26
N LEU A 117 -13.10 -36.20 -14.31
CA LEU A 117 -14.55 -36.10 -14.45
C LEU A 117 -15.07 -37.48 -14.83
N THR A 118 -15.03 -38.41 -13.88
CA THR A 118 -15.76 -39.66 -13.92
C THR A 118 -16.53 -39.78 -12.61
N GLY A 119 -17.67 -39.10 -12.59
CA GLY A 119 -18.62 -39.11 -11.49
C GLY A 119 -20.00 -38.80 -12.07
N ILE A 120 -20.67 -39.89 -12.43
CA ILE A 120 -22.07 -40.11 -12.81
C ILE A 120 -23.03 -38.97 -12.40
#